data_AF-A0A1J3J5C8-F1
#
_entry.id   AF-A0A1J3J5C8-F1
#
_cell.length_a   1.000
_cell.length_b   1.000
_cell.length_c   1.000
_cell.angle_alpha   90.00
_cell.angle_beta   90.00
_cell.angle_gamma   90.00
#
_symmetry.space_group_name_H-M   'P 1'
#
loop_
_entity.id
_entity.type
_entity.pdbx_description
1 polymer ?
#
loop_
_entity_poly.entity_id
_entity_poly.type
_entity_poly.pdbx_seq_one_letter_code
_entity_poly.pdbx_strand_id
1 'polypeptide(L)'
;TVSFAQTLFVFGDGLYDAGNKQFLSSNRVDASFPPYGITVGKATGRWSDGRIIPDYLADFMGIPHIPPILQGLADFSHGASFAVADATVLGSPLETMTLSQQVIKFLETKNRWENQTRSEAIYLFYIGSDDYLNYAKNNPNPSDDQKQAFVDQVITDIEAQIKVVYGSGGRKFAFQNLAPLGCLPAVKQAYGNVQECVKLPSELAALHNKKLIKLLVDLSRQLSGFQYSFYDFYSSIQNRVIKSKIYTFETGIAACCGTGPVNGTDCSTNNLCTNIEDYVFFDGKHLTQEGNLQVGHLIWGADPVVIGPNNLRELLVLPLDVTIILADIQEAMAAMRQSQGKIESLYDITKMESEMENHWLSQVEKATSFLI
;
A
#
# COMPACT_ATOMS: atom_id res chain seq x y z
N THR A 1 -11.58 -24.06 -17.33
CA THR A 1 -12.39 -24.28 -16.12
C THR A 1 -12.37 -23.02 -15.29
N VAL A 2 -13.47 -22.60 -14.65
CA VAL A 2 -13.45 -21.41 -13.76
C VAL A 2 -12.57 -21.76 -12.57
N SER A 3 -11.46 -21.05 -12.39
CA SER A 3 -10.62 -21.13 -11.19
C SER A 3 -11.21 -20.19 -10.16
N PHE A 4 -11.43 -20.64 -8.93
CA PHE A 4 -11.89 -19.79 -7.83
C PHE A 4 -10.80 -19.77 -6.76
N ALA A 5 -10.06 -18.66 -6.68
CA ALA A 5 -8.94 -18.53 -5.76
C ALA A 5 -9.42 -18.48 -4.30
N GLN A 6 -9.28 -19.59 -3.57
CA GLN A 6 -9.57 -19.65 -2.13
C GLN A 6 -8.31 -19.47 -1.27
N THR A 7 -7.26 -18.86 -1.83
CA THR A 7 -5.97 -18.74 -1.15
C THR A 7 -5.36 -17.38 -1.43
N LEU A 8 -4.90 -16.72 -0.38
CA LEU A 8 -4.26 -15.42 -0.42
C LEU A 8 -2.88 -15.50 0.26
N PHE A 9 -1.84 -15.17 -0.50
CA PHE A 9 -0.48 -15.00 0.02
C PHE A 9 -0.12 -13.52 0.03
N VAL A 10 0.31 -13.01 1.17
CA VAL A 10 0.54 -11.57 1.36
C VAL A 10 2.03 -11.32 1.61
N PHE A 11 2.63 -10.42 0.85
CA PHE A 11 4.03 -10.00 0.97
C PHE A 11 4.08 -8.48 1.09
N GLY A 12 4.98 -7.96 1.93
CA GLY A 12 5.08 -6.52 2.09
C GLY A 12 5.60 -6.02 3.42
N ASP A 13 5.28 -4.76 3.69
CA ASP A 13 5.68 -4.01 4.88
C ASP A 13 4.56 -3.89 5.94
N GLY A 14 4.64 -2.87 6.80
CA GLY A 14 3.74 -2.63 7.92
C GLY A 14 2.28 -2.38 7.53
N LEU A 15 1.99 -1.93 6.31
CA LEU A 15 0.61 -1.80 5.85
C LEU A 15 -0.09 -3.16 5.73
N TYR A 16 0.66 -4.22 5.44
CA TYR A 16 0.15 -5.58 5.22
C TYR A 16 0.55 -6.58 6.32
N ASP A 17 1.25 -6.13 7.36
CA ASP A 17 1.71 -6.99 8.45
C ASP A 17 0.52 -7.50 9.29
N ALA A 18 0.27 -8.81 9.22
CA ALA A 18 -0.77 -9.50 9.97
C ALA A 18 -0.36 -9.83 11.42
N GLY A 19 0.82 -9.37 11.87
CA GLY A 19 1.41 -9.61 13.18
C GLY A 19 2.69 -10.45 13.16
N ASN A 20 3.43 -10.51 12.05
CA ASN A 20 4.72 -11.19 11.97
C ASN A 20 5.81 -10.46 12.78
N LYS A 21 5.82 -9.12 12.78
CA LYS A 21 6.87 -8.32 13.45
C LYS A 21 7.10 -8.70 14.91
N GLN A 22 6.04 -9.02 15.64
CA GLN A 22 6.10 -9.40 17.05
C GLN A 22 6.89 -10.70 17.33
N PHE A 23 7.13 -11.53 16.32
CA PHE A 23 7.90 -12.77 16.43
C PHE A 23 9.39 -12.59 16.09
N LEU A 24 9.78 -11.42 15.58
CA LEU A 24 11.15 -11.13 15.14
C LEU A 24 11.90 -10.16 16.05
N SER A 25 11.19 -9.31 16.78
CA SER A 25 11.80 -8.37 17.71
C SER A 25 11.86 -8.96 19.12
N SER A 26 12.99 -8.78 19.80
CA SER A 26 13.10 -8.97 21.25
C SER A 26 12.65 -7.74 22.04
N ASN A 27 12.42 -6.62 21.34
CA ASN A 27 11.96 -5.36 21.90
C ASN A 27 10.43 -5.22 21.81
N ARG A 28 9.90 -4.18 22.44
CA ARG A 28 8.48 -3.83 22.37
C ARG A 28 8.10 -3.50 20.92
N VAL A 29 7.11 -4.21 20.38
CA VAL A 29 6.45 -3.90 19.10
C VAL A 29 5.14 -3.19 19.41
N ASP A 30 5.03 -1.91 19.08
CA ASP A 30 3.89 -1.07 19.47
C ASP A 30 2.54 -1.63 19.01
N ALA A 31 2.47 -2.19 17.80
CA ALA A 31 1.27 -2.83 17.25
C ALA A 31 0.74 -4.03 18.06
N SER A 32 1.53 -4.54 19.03
CA SER A 32 1.14 -5.61 19.96
C SER A 32 0.50 -5.08 21.25
N PHE A 33 0.33 -3.77 21.41
CA PHE A 33 -0.23 -3.13 22.61
C PHE A 33 -1.25 -2.05 22.24
N PRO A 34 -2.19 -1.71 23.15
CA PRO A 34 -3.06 -0.55 22.97
C PRO A 34 -2.27 0.74 22.69
N PRO A 35 -2.77 1.64 21.83
CA PRO A 35 -4.14 1.65 21.28
C PRO A 35 -4.31 0.88 19.97
N TYR A 36 -3.30 0.16 19.47
CA TYR A 36 -3.45 -0.66 18.27
C TYR A 36 -4.51 -1.75 18.49
N GLY A 37 -5.35 -1.97 17.49
CA GLY A 37 -6.47 -2.91 17.55
C GLY A 37 -7.65 -2.49 18.45
N ILE A 38 -7.70 -1.23 18.91
CA ILE A 38 -8.80 -0.72 19.75
C ILE A 38 -10.19 -0.92 19.13
N THR A 39 -10.34 -0.75 17.81
CA THR A 39 -11.61 -0.90 17.08
C THR A 39 -12.08 -2.36 17.00
N VAL A 40 -11.15 -3.31 17.11
CA VAL A 40 -11.46 -4.76 17.21
C VAL A 40 -11.37 -5.29 18.65
N GLY A 41 -11.23 -4.38 19.63
CA GLY A 41 -11.25 -4.66 21.06
C GLY A 41 -9.95 -5.19 21.67
N LYS A 42 -8.89 -5.41 20.88
CA LYS A 42 -7.56 -5.82 21.36
C LYS A 42 -6.48 -5.64 20.30
N ALA A 43 -5.23 -5.45 20.74
CA ALA A 43 -4.08 -5.48 19.86
C ALA A 43 -3.94 -6.83 19.14
N THR A 44 -3.58 -6.78 17.85
CA THR A 44 -3.48 -7.96 16.98
C THR A 44 -2.12 -8.07 16.27
N GLY A 45 -1.20 -7.15 16.51
CA GLY A 45 0.06 -7.04 15.76
C GLY A 45 -0.07 -6.32 14.42
N ARG A 46 -1.28 -5.90 14.02
CA ARG A 46 -1.54 -5.06 12.85
C ARG A 46 -1.29 -3.59 13.17
N TRP A 47 -0.65 -2.87 12.26
CA TRP A 47 -0.36 -1.45 12.41
C TRP A 47 -1.57 -0.59 12.02
N SER A 48 -2.65 -0.70 12.80
CA SER A 48 -3.89 0.08 12.65
C SER A 48 -4.68 0.06 13.97
N ASP A 49 -5.75 0.84 14.08
CA ASP A 49 -6.75 0.70 15.14
C ASP A 49 -7.54 -0.61 15.02
N GLY A 50 -7.46 -1.32 13.90
CA GLY A 50 -8.16 -2.59 13.71
C GLY A 50 -7.64 -3.40 12.53
N ARG A 51 -8.52 -3.64 11.57
CA ARG A 51 -8.27 -4.42 10.36
C ARG A 51 -7.44 -3.62 9.34
N ILE A 52 -6.58 -4.33 8.63
CA ILE A 52 -5.78 -3.82 7.52
C ILE A 52 -6.33 -4.33 6.18
N ILE A 53 -5.86 -3.75 5.06
CA ILE A 53 -6.34 -4.08 3.71
C ILE A 53 -6.43 -5.61 3.45
N PRO A 54 -5.41 -6.45 3.75
CA PRO A 54 -5.52 -7.89 3.53
C PRO A 54 -6.66 -8.58 4.28
N ASP A 55 -7.08 -8.08 5.45
CA ASP A 55 -8.21 -8.64 6.19
C ASP A 55 -9.52 -8.43 5.43
N TYR A 56 -9.73 -7.22 4.90
CA TYR A 56 -10.90 -6.90 4.10
C TYR A 56 -10.94 -7.68 2.79
N LEU A 57 -9.80 -7.86 2.13
CA LEU A 57 -9.71 -8.66 0.92
C LEU A 57 -10.03 -10.13 1.20
N ALA A 58 -9.58 -10.69 2.33
CA ALA A 58 -9.96 -12.04 2.76
C ALA A 58 -11.47 -12.16 2.99
N ASP A 59 -12.09 -11.19 3.68
CA ASP A 59 -13.54 -11.13 3.87
C ASP A 59 -14.29 -11.10 2.54
N PHE A 60 -13.85 -10.27 1.57
CA PHE A 60 -14.48 -10.18 0.26
C PHE A 60 -14.31 -11.45 -0.58
N MET A 61 -13.17 -12.13 -0.45
CA MET A 61 -12.92 -13.45 -1.04
C MET A 61 -13.76 -14.56 -0.38
N GLY A 62 -14.34 -14.31 0.79
CA GLY A 62 -15.09 -15.30 1.56
C GLY A 62 -14.20 -16.35 2.24
N ILE A 63 -12.96 -15.98 2.59
CA ILE A 63 -11.99 -16.86 3.28
C ILE A 63 -11.65 -16.29 4.67
N PRO A 64 -11.14 -17.11 5.62
CA PRO A 64 -10.68 -16.60 6.91
C PRO A 64 -9.56 -15.57 6.76
N HIS A 65 -9.43 -14.67 7.74
CA HIS A 65 -8.31 -13.73 7.79
C HIS A 65 -6.97 -14.47 7.76
N ILE A 66 -6.04 -13.98 6.94
CA ILE A 66 -4.78 -14.65 6.68
C ILE A 66 -3.83 -14.53 7.87
N PRO A 67 -3.35 -15.65 8.45
CA PRO A 67 -2.49 -15.61 9.62
C PRO A 67 -1.03 -15.23 9.28
N PRO A 68 -0.28 -14.66 10.24
CA PRO A 68 1.15 -14.45 10.10
C PRO A 68 1.90 -15.78 10.04
N ILE A 69 2.78 -15.96 9.05
CA ILE A 69 3.53 -17.20 8.83
C ILE A 69 4.42 -17.59 10.03
N LEU A 70 4.84 -16.62 10.84
CA LEU A 70 5.67 -16.86 12.01
C LEU A 70 4.87 -17.35 13.23
N GLN A 71 3.54 -17.33 13.16
CA GLN A 71 2.69 -17.95 14.17
C GLN A 71 2.57 -19.46 13.94
N GLY A 72 3.45 -20.22 14.58
CA GLY A 72 3.66 -21.65 14.29
C GLY A 72 2.44 -22.58 14.37
N LEU A 73 1.39 -22.22 15.13
CA LEU A 73 0.19 -23.06 15.34
C LEU A 73 -1.05 -22.57 14.59
N ALA A 74 -0.91 -21.64 13.64
CA ALA A 74 -2.05 -21.12 12.87
C ALA A 74 -2.53 -22.11 11.79
N ASP A 75 -3.80 -21.96 11.38
CA ASP A 75 -4.35 -22.65 10.21
C ASP A 75 -3.99 -21.91 8.93
N PHE A 76 -3.18 -22.54 8.09
CA PHE A 76 -2.69 -21.98 6.83
C PHE A 76 -3.46 -22.48 5.61
N SER A 77 -4.60 -23.16 5.78
CA SER A 77 -5.40 -23.75 4.70
C SER A 77 -5.73 -22.77 3.56
N HIS A 78 -5.96 -21.49 3.89
CA HIS A 78 -6.33 -20.44 2.93
C HIS A 78 -5.18 -19.45 2.65
N GLY A 79 -3.94 -19.81 3.00
CA GLY A 79 -2.75 -19.02 2.71
C GLY A 79 -2.07 -18.49 3.97
N ALA A 80 -1.13 -17.56 3.78
CA ALA A 80 -0.31 -17.01 4.86
C ALA A 80 0.18 -15.60 4.51
N SER A 81 0.35 -14.78 5.55
CA SER A 81 0.98 -13.47 5.43
C SER A 81 2.45 -13.62 5.76
N PHE A 82 3.29 -13.23 4.82
CA PHE A 82 4.73 -13.11 4.93
C PHE A 82 5.16 -11.65 5.13
N ALA A 83 4.24 -10.69 5.02
CA ALA A 83 4.52 -9.28 5.24
C ALA A 83 4.98 -9.01 6.68
N VAL A 84 5.93 -8.09 6.83
CA VAL A 84 6.54 -7.74 8.12
C VAL A 84 6.73 -6.23 8.19
N ALA A 85 6.35 -5.59 9.29
CA ALA A 85 6.59 -4.17 9.45
C ALA A 85 8.06 -3.77 9.36
N ASP A 86 8.30 -2.58 8.79
CA ASP A 86 9.63 -2.05 8.44
C ASP A 86 10.39 -2.87 7.39
N ALA A 87 9.71 -3.78 6.68
CA ALA A 87 10.35 -4.55 5.62
C ALA A 87 10.83 -3.63 4.50
N THR A 88 12.05 -3.88 4.04
CA THR A 88 12.64 -3.24 2.88
C THR A 88 12.81 -4.23 1.74
N VAL A 89 12.99 -3.73 0.53
CA VAL A 89 13.47 -4.55 -0.58
C VAL A 89 14.96 -4.77 -0.42
N LEU A 90 15.71 -3.70 -0.18
CA LEU A 90 17.17 -3.70 -0.07
C LEU A 90 17.63 -3.70 1.39
N GLY A 91 18.64 -4.52 1.69
CA GLY A 91 19.24 -4.62 3.03
C GLY A 91 18.37 -5.35 4.04
N SER A 92 18.94 -5.88 5.12
CA SER A 92 18.22 -6.66 6.15
C SER A 92 18.32 -5.95 7.51
N PRO A 93 17.26 -5.28 7.98
CA PRO A 93 17.22 -4.81 9.36
C PRO A 93 17.09 -6.02 10.31
N LEU A 94 17.74 -5.95 11.48
CA LEU A 94 17.86 -7.08 12.42
C LEU A 94 16.50 -7.58 12.95
N GLU A 95 15.49 -6.71 13.00
CA GLU A 95 14.18 -6.99 13.60
C GLU A 95 13.05 -7.00 12.56
N THR A 96 13.36 -7.20 11.28
CA THR A 96 12.35 -7.35 10.21
C THR A 96 12.85 -8.33 9.14
N MET A 97 12.15 -8.42 8.02
CA MET A 97 12.52 -9.22 6.86
C MET A 97 12.57 -8.39 5.59
N THR A 98 13.54 -8.68 4.74
CA THR A 98 13.53 -8.19 3.36
C THR A 98 12.46 -8.91 2.54
N LEU A 99 12.03 -8.34 1.41
CA LEU A 99 11.15 -9.04 0.48
C LEU A 99 11.71 -10.42 0.07
N SER A 100 13.02 -10.51 -0.14
CA SER A 100 13.70 -11.78 -0.46
C SER A 100 13.58 -12.79 0.68
N GLN A 101 13.74 -12.36 1.94
CA GLN A 101 13.54 -13.24 3.10
C GLN A 101 12.08 -13.69 3.24
N GLN A 102 11.11 -12.82 2.96
CA GLN A 102 9.69 -13.18 2.94
C GLN A 102 9.40 -14.25 1.85
N VAL A 103 10.00 -14.10 0.67
CA VAL A 103 9.87 -15.06 -0.43
C VAL A 103 10.58 -16.38 -0.11
N ILE A 104 11.76 -16.35 0.50
CA ILE A 104 12.44 -17.55 1.02
C ILE A 104 11.53 -18.27 2.01
N LYS A 105 10.89 -17.54 2.93
CA LYS A 105 9.96 -18.12 3.90
C LYS A 105 8.75 -18.77 3.22
N PHE A 106 8.24 -18.16 2.15
CA PHE A 106 7.25 -18.79 1.28
C PHE A 106 7.77 -20.07 0.65
N LEU A 107 8.98 -20.09 0.09
CA LEU A 107 9.57 -21.29 -0.52
C LEU A 107 9.75 -22.44 0.48
N GLU A 108 10.18 -22.14 1.71
CA GLU A 108 10.31 -23.12 2.80
C GLU A 108 8.97 -23.77 3.18
N THR A 109 7.88 -23.01 3.04
CA THR A 109 6.56 -23.41 3.50
C THR A 109 5.61 -23.80 2.39
N LYS A 110 5.96 -23.57 1.11
CA LYS A 110 5.09 -23.73 -0.06
C LYS A 110 4.48 -25.13 -0.21
N ASN A 111 5.17 -26.15 0.31
CA ASN A 111 4.73 -27.54 0.22
C ASN A 111 3.54 -27.85 1.16
N ARG A 112 3.11 -26.88 1.99
CA ARG A 112 1.84 -26.92 2.72
C ARG A 112 0.62 -26.81 1.80
N TRP A 113 0.80 -26.26 0.60
CA TRP A 113 -0.25 -26.07 -0.39
C TRP A 113 0.08 -26.88 -1.64
N GLU A 114 -0.94 -27.50 -2.24
CA GLU A 114 -0.79 -28.24 -3.48
C GLU A 114 -0.38 -27.34 -4.65
N ASN A 115 0.19 -27.91 -5.70
CA ASN A 115 0.57 -27.16 -6.90
C ASN A 115 -0.62 -26.40 -7.50
N GLN A 116 -1.81 -27.02 -7.51
CA GLN A 116 -3.02 -26.40 -8.00
C GLN A 116 -3.41 -25.19 -7.15
N THR A 117 -3.47 -25.33 -5.82
CA THR A 117 -3.73 -24.23 -4.89
C THR A 117 -2.79 -23.06 -5.12
N ARG A 118 -1.48 -23.31 -5.27
CA ARG A 118 -0.50 -22.24 -5.55
C ARG A 118 -0.73 -21.58 -6.91
N SER A 119 -1.10 -22.34 -7.93
CA SER A 119 -1.38 -21.76 -9.26
C SER A 119 -2.63 -20.90 -9.30
N GLU A 120 -3.62 -21.23 -8.48
CA GLU A 120 -4.89 -20.52 -8.42
C GLU A 120 -4.91 -19.41 -7.34
N ALA A 121 -3.97 -19.40 -6.41
CA ALA A 121 -3.87 -18.40 -5.35
C ALA A 121 -3.60 -16.99 -5.87
N ILE A 122 -4.04 -16.00 -5.10
CA ILE A 122 -3.70 -14.60 -5.30
C ILE A 122 -2.47 -14.25 -4.46
N TYR A 123 -1.50 -13.58 -5.07
CA TYR A 123 -0.27 -13.12 -4.43
C TYR A 123 -0.30 -11.59 -4.34
N LEU A 124 -0.53 -11.07 -3.14
CA LEU A 124 -0.68 -9.65 -2.87
C LEU A 124 0.65 -9.03 -2.40
N PHE A 125 1.08 -7.94 -3.04
CA PHE A 125 2.35 -7.26 -2.78
C PHE A 125 2.16 -5.76 -2.47
N TYR A 126 2.85 -5.30 -1.43
CA TYR A 126 3.07 -3.87 -1.14
C TYR A 126 4.41 -3.68 -0.40
N ILE A 127 5.43 -3.11 -1.05
CA ILE A 127 6.78 -3.04 -0.50
C ILE A 127 7.58 -1.88 -1.11
N GLY A 128 8.51 -1.32 -0.33
CA GLY A 128 9.45 -0.28 -0.77
C GLY A 128 9.34 1.04 -0.03
N SER A 129 8.31 1.24 0.80
CA SER A 129 8.09 2.47 1.56
C SER A 129 9.32 2.83 2.39
N ASP A 130 9.81 1.89 3.21
CA ASP A 130 10.93 2.13 4.11
C ASP A 130 12.28 2.24 3.38
N ASP A 131 12.47 1.64 2.20
CA ASP A 131 13.66 1.87 1.36
C ASP A 131 13.82 3.36 1.03
N TYR A 132 12.75 3.99 0.56
CA TYR A 132 12.79 5.39 0.13
C TYR A 132 12.79 6.37 1.30
N LEU A 133 12.08 6.07 2.39
CA LEU A 133 12.15 6.89 3.61
C LEU A 133 13.56 6.89 4.19
N ASN A 134 14.21 5.72 4.28
CA ASN A 134 15.58 5.60 4.77
C ASN A 134 16.58 6.28 3.81
N TYR A 135 16.41 6.08 2.49
CA TYR A 135 17.26 6.72 1.50
C TYR A 135 17.18 8.25 1.55
N ALA A 136 15.97 8.81 1.56
CA ALA A 136 15.76 10.25 1.59
C ALA A 136 16.30 10.91 2.88
N LYS A 137 16.21 10.21 4.01
CA LYS A 137 16.79 10.65 5.28
C LYS A 137 18.33 10.69 5.23
N ASN A 138 18.94 9.68 4.63
CA ASN A 138 20.41 9.56 4.56
C ASN A 138 21.03 10.36 3.42
N ASN A 139 20.24 10.72 2.40
CA ASN A 139 20.67 11.44 1.21
C ASN A 139 19.69 12.61 0.96
N PRO A 140 19.79 13.73 1.70
CA PRO A 140 18.80 14.80 1.62
C PRO A 140 18.81 15.57 0.28
N ASN A 141 19.93 15.53 -0.46
CA ASN A 141 20.08 16.21 -1.75
C ASN A 141 20.69 15.28 -2.81
N PRO A 142 20.01 14.18 -3.19
CA PRO A 142 20.53 13.27 -4.20
C PRO A 142 20.35 13.86 -5.60
N SER A 143 21.31 13.64 -6.49
CA SER A 143 21.15 13.95 -7.91
C SER A 143 20.08 13.05 -8.54
N ASP A 144 19.54 13.46 -9.69
CA ASP A 144 18.54 12.63 -10.38
C ASP A 144 19.11 11.26 -10.80
N ASP A 145 20.38 11.18 -11.17
CA ASP A 145 21.06 9.90 -11.46
C ASP A 145 21.11 9.00 -10.21
N GLN A 146 21.36 9.57 -9.03
CA GLN A 146 21.36 8.82 -7.77
C GLN A 146 19.96 8.31 -7.41
N LYS A 147 18.92 9.14 -7.62
CA LYS A 147 17.52 8.72 -7.44
C LYS A 147 17.16 7.57 -8.39
N GLN A 148 17.49 7.70 -9.68
CA GLN A 148 17.24 6.67 -10.69
C GLN A 148 17.94 5.35 -10.35
N ALA A 149 19.24 5.40 -10.06
CA ALA A 149 20.04 4.22 -9.74
C ALA A 149 19.50 3.47 -8.50
N PHE A 150 19.10 4.19 -7.46
CA PHE A 150 18.54 3.57 -6.26
C PHE A 150 17.18 2.92 -6.53
N VAL A 151 16.27 3.61 -7.22
CA VAL A 151 14.97 3.03 -7.58
C VAL A 151 15.14 1.83 -8.52
N ASP A 152 16.08 1.88 -9.47
CA ASP A 152 16.38 0.75 -10.36
C ASP A 152 16.84 -0.49 -9.60
N GLN A 153 17.66 -0.31 -8.56
CA GLN A 153 18.08 -1.42 -7.71
C GLN A 153 16.88 -2.05 -6.97
N VAL A 154 16.01 -1.23 -6.37
CA VAL A 154 14.79 -1.70 -5.70
C VAL A 154 13.86 -2.46 -6.66
N ILE A 155 13.60 -1.90 -7.85
CA ILE A 155 12.71 -2.53 -8.84
C ILE A 155 13.29 -3.84 -9.40
N THR A 156 14.61 -3.90 -9.57
CA THR A 156 15.31 -5.14 -10.01
C THR A 156 15.12 -6.27 -9.00
N ASP A 157 15.26 -5.98 -7.71
CA ASP A 157 15.07 -6.99 -6.66
C ASP A 157 13.60 -7.41 -6.52
N ILE A 158 12.65 -6.48 -6.68
CA ILE A 158 11.21 -6.81 -6.76
C ILE A 158 10.95 -7.75 -7.94
N GLU A 159 11.47 -7.45 -9.13
CA GLU A 159 11.34 -8.32 -10.31
C GLU A 159 11.85 -9.73 -10.03
N ALA A 160 13.03 -9.85 -9.42
CA ALA A 160 13.63 -11.13 -9.06
C ALA A 160 12.71 -11.94 -8.13
N GLN A 161 12.14 -11.30 -7.12
CA GLN A 161 11.23 -11.96 -6.18
C GLN A 161 9.90 -12.38 -6.83
N ILE A 162 9.32 -11.55 -7.70
CA ILE A 162 8.12 -11.91 -8.47
C ILE A 162 8.41 -13.15 -9.34
N LYS A 163 9.56 -13.19 -10.02
CA LYS A 163 9.97 -14.33 -10.85
C LYS A 163 10.15 -15.61 -10.04
N VAL A 164 10.63 -15.54 -8.81
CA VAL A 164 10.74 -16.70 -7.91
C VAL A 164 9.36 -17.24 -7.52
N VAL A 165 8.42 -16.36 -7.15
CA VAL A 165 7.04 -16.75 -6.81
C VAL A 165 6.32 -17.34 -8.03
N TYR A 166 6.49 -16.71 -9.20
CA TYR A 166 5.98 -17.23 -10.47
C TYR A 166 6.55 -18.61 -10.81
N GLY A 167 7.86 -18.79 -10.65
CA GLY A 167 8.55 -20.07 -10.84
C GLY A 167 8.09 -21.17 -9.87
N SER A 168 7.49 -20.77 -8.74
CA SER A 168 6.91 -21.68 -7.73
C SER A 168 5.44 -22.06 -8.01
N GLY A 169 4.91 -21.60 -9.14
CA GLY A 169 3.56 -21.88 -9.62
C GLY A 169 2.62 -20.69 -9.62
N GLY A 170 3.00 -19.55 -9.02
CA GLY A 170 2.11 -18.39 -8.92
C GLY A 170 1.73 -17.81 -10.29
N ARG A 171 0.46 -17.45 -10.45
CA ARG A 171 -0.08 -16.89 -11.71
C ARG A 171 -0.85 -15.60 -11.53
N LYS A 172 -1.54 -15.41 -10.41
CA LYS A 172 -2.42 -14.25 -10.15
C LYS A 172 -1.77 -13.32 -9.13
N PHE A 173 -1.34 -12.14 -9.56
CA PHE A 173 -0.60 -11.21 -8.73
C PHE A 173 -1.38 -9.90 -8.53
N ALA A 174 -1.52 -9.44 -7.30
CA ALA A 174 -2.11 -8.15 -6.99
C ALA A 174 -1.03 -7.22 -6.42
N PHE A 175 -0.89 -6.04 -7.02
CA PHE A 175 0.10 -5.04 -6.61
C PHE A 175 -0.58 -3.77 -6.17
N GLN A 176 -0.11 -3.24 -5.05
CA GLN A 176 -0.39 -1.89 -4.61
C GLN A 176 0.87 -1.04 -4.78
N ASN A 177 0.78 0.11 -5.45
CA ASN A 177 1.91 1.04 -5.55
C ASN A 177 2.11 1.82 -4.24
N LEU A 178 3.18 2.60 -4.13
CA LEU A 178 3.47 3.34 -2.91
C LEU A 178 2.62 4.60 -2.77
N ALA A 179 2.26 4.96 -1.54
CA ALA A 179 1.65 6.24 -1.22
C ALA A 179 2.58 7.43 -1.54
N PRO A 180 2.08 8.67 -1.60
CA PRO A 180 2.92 9.86 -1.55
C PRO A 180 3.61 9.94 -0.19
N LEU A 181 4.79 9.32 -0.06
CA LEU A 181 5.49 9.12 1.22
C LEU A 181 5.77 10.44 1.96
N GLY A 182 5.96 11.54 1.24
CA GLY A 182 6.13 12.87 1.82
C GLY A 182 4.89 13.44 2.50
N CYS A 183 3.71 12.89 2.22
CA CYS A 183 2.44 13.32 2.83
C CYS A 183 2.13 12.58 4.14
N LEU A 184 2.90 11.55 4.50
CA LEU A 184 2.69 10.81 5.74
C LEU A 184 2.89 11.75 6.95
N PRO A 185 2.02 11.72 7.98
CA PRO A 185 2.15 12.61 9.14
C PRO A 185 3.52 12.53 9.82
N ALA A 186 4.12 11.35 9.96
CA ALA A 186 5.47 11.18 10.52
C ALA A 186 6.54 11.90 9.70
N VAL A 187 6.44 11.87 8.36
CA VAL A 187 7.42 12.49 7.45
C VAL A 187 7.27 14.00 7.48
N LYS A 188 6.03 14.48 7.39
CA LYS A 188 5.68 15.89 7.56
C LYS A 188 6.24 16.46 8.87
N GLN A 189 6.03 15.76 9.98
CA GLN A 189 6.55 16.15 11.29
C GLN A 189 8.09 16.15 11.33
N ALA A 190 8.74 15.11 10.81
CA ALA A 190 10.19 14.99 10.83
C ALA A 190 10.92 16.10 10.04
N TYR A 191 10.28 16.63 9.00
CA TYR A 191 10.80 17.72 8.18
C TYR A 191 10.25 19.11 8.58
N GLY A 192 9.44 19.19 9.63
CA GLY A 192 8.84 20.45 10.09
C GLY A 192 7.82 21.05 9.11
N ASN A 193 7.25 20.24 8.22
CA ASN A 193 6.28 20.67 7.21
C ASN A 193 4.88 20.13 7.53
N VAL A 194 4.02 20.97 8.11
CA VAL A 194 2.70 20.57 8.63
C VAL A 194 1.61 20.54 7.55
N GLN A 195 1.74 21.36 6.50
CA GLN A 195 0.67 21.51 5.50
C GLN A 195 1.01 20.79 4.20
N GLU A 196 2.22 20.99 3.69
CA GLU A 196 2.64 20.44 2.41
C GLU A 196 3.32 19.07 2.57
N CYS A 197 3.35 18.33 1.48
CA CYS A 197 4.07 17.06 1.42
C CYS A 197 5.56 17.29 1.16
N VAL A 198 6.41 16.53 1.83
CA VAL A 198 7.86 16.60 1.62
C VAL A 198 8.21 16.04 0.24
N LYS A 199 8.93 16.85 -0.56
CA LYS A 199 9.18 16.55 -1.97
C LYS A 199 9.95 15.25 -2.22
N LEU A 200 11.14 15.10 -1.64
CA LEU A 200 12.06 13.98 -1.98
C LEU A 200 11.46 12.57 -1.76
N PRO A 201 10.85 12.24 -0.61
CA PRO A 201 10.22 10.93 -0.43
C PRO A 201 9.08 10.66 -1.43
N SER A 202 8.26 11.68 -1.71
CA SER A 202 7.16 11.57 -2.69
C SER A 202 7.66 11.42 -4.13
N GLU A 203 8.77 12.06 -4.49
CA GLU A 203 9.40 11.90 -5.81
C GLU A 203 9.94 10.48 -6.02
N LEU A 204 10.63 9.92 -5.02
CA LEU A 204 11.15 8.55 -5.07
C LEU A 204 10.02 7.53 -5.19
N ALA A 205 8.94 7.71 -4.43
CA ALA A 205 7.74 6.87 -4.52
C ALA A 205 7.08 6.97 -5.90
N ALA A 206 6.94 8.17 -6.46
CA ALA A 206 6.39 8.35 -7.80
C ALA A 206 7.27 7.67 -8.88
N LEU A 207 8.59 7.76 -8.74
CA LEU A 207 9.54 7.10 -9.65
C LEU A 207 9.46 5.57 -9.54
N HIS A 208 9.36 5.03 -8.33
CA HIS A 208 9.09 3.62 -8.08
C HIS A 208 7.82 3.18 -8.79
N ASN A 209 6.72 3.89 -8.55
CA ASN A 209 5.40 3.53 -9.09
C ASN A 209 5.41 3.48 -10.62
N LYS A 210 6.08 4.46 -11.26
CA LYS A 210 6.26 4.49 -12.73
C LYS A 210 7.03 3.27 -13.24
N LYS A 211 8.12 2.89 -12.57
CA LYS A 211 8.94 1.74 -12.97
C LYS A 211 8.26 0.40 -12.65
N LEU A 212 7.53 0.30 -11.54
CA LEU A 212 6.75 -0.89 -11.16
C LEU A 212 5.67 -1.19 -12.20
N ILE A 213 4.87 -0.20 -12.61
CA ILE A 213 3.84 -0.41 -13.66
C ILE A 213 4.48 -0.92 -14.95
N LYS A 214 5.60 -0.30 -15.37
CA LYS A 214 6.34 -0.74 -16.56
C LYS A 214 6.81 -2.19 -16.41
N LEU A 215 7.37 -2.55 -15.26
CA LEU A 215 7.81 -3.91 -14.95
C LEU A 215 6.65 -4.90 -15.07
N LEU A 216 5.49 -4.62 -14.48
CA LEU A 216 4.32 -5.52 -14.52
C LEU A 216 3.82 -5.76 -15.96
N VAL A 217 3.80 -4.73 -16.78
CA VAL A 217 3.47 -4.82 -18.21
C VAL A 217 4.51 -5.65 -18.97
N ASP A 218 5.79 -5.50 -18.65
CA ASP A 218 6.85 -6.27 -19.30
C ASP A 218 6.80 -7.75 -18.86
N LEU A 219 6.51 -8.03 -17.58
CA LEU A 219 6.30 -9.39 -17.06
C LEU A 219 5.09 -10.06 -17.70
N SER A 220 3.97 -9.35 -17.88
CA SER A 220 2.79 -9.93 -18.53
C SER A 220 3.02 -10.31 -20.00
N ARG A 221 4.02 -9.71 -20.66
CA ARG A 221 4.45 -10.09 -22.02
C ARG A 221 5.43 -11.27 -22.02
N GLN A 222 6.28 -11.34 -21.00
CA GLN A 222 7.37 -12.32 -20.92
C GLN A 222 6.95 -13.64 -20.29
N LEU A 223 5.99 -13.61 -19.36
CA LEU A 223 5.62 -14.75 -18.52
C LEU A 223 4.23 -15.26 -18.90
N SER A 224 4.18 -16.47 -19.46
CA SER A 224 2.92 -17.11 -19.86
C SER A 224 1.99 -17.34 -18.66
N GLY A 225 0.75 -16.87 -18.77
CA GLY A 225 -0.24 -16.99 -17.69
C GLY A 225 0.01 -16.06 -16.50
N PHE A 226 0.92 -15.09 -16.60
CA PHE A 226 1.06 -14.03 -15.60
C PHE A 226 -0.11 -13.05 -15.71
N GLN A 227 -0.98 -13.09 -14.71
CA GLN A 227 -2.15 -12.24 -14.58
C GLN A 227 -1.91 -11.29 -13.43
N TYR A 228 -2.23 -10.01 -13.63
CA TYR A 228 -2.04 -9.04 -12.56
C TYR A 228 -3.18 -8.03 -12.42
N SER A 229 -3.29 -7.52 -11.21
CA SER A 229 -4.06 -6.36 -10.80
C SER A 229 -3.08 -5.35 -10.21
N PHE A 230 -3.31 -4.09 -10.50
CA PHE A 230 -2.50 -2.96 -10.03
C PHE A 230 -3.43 -1.87 -9.50
N TYR A 231 -3.21 -1.47 -8.25
CA TYR A 231 -3.96 -0.41 -7.58
C TYR A 231 -3.09 0.85 -7.42
N ASP A 232 -3.60 1.98 -7.91
CA ASP A 232 -3.00 3.31 -7.76
C ASP A 232 -3.29 3.91 -6.38
N PHE A 233 -2.61 3.37 -5.39
CA PHE A 233 -2.64 3.82 -4.01
C PHE A 233 -2.09 5.23 -3.82
N TYR A 234 -1.10 5.64 -4.63
CA TYR A 234 -0.54 6.99 -4.59
C TYR A 234 -1.64 8.03 -4.77
N SER A 235 -2.34 8.00 -5.90
CA SER A 235 -3.39 8.97 -6.20
C SER A 235 -4.57 8.82 -5.23
N SER A 236 -4.90 7.60 -4.81
CA SER A 236 -5.98 7.35 -3.86
C SER A 236 -5.72 8.00 -2.50
N ILE A 237 -4.53 7.79 -1.92
CA ILE A 237 -4.15 8.42 -0.65
C ILE A 237 -3.99 9.92 -0.80
N GLN A 238 -3.38 10.42 -1.89
CA GLN A 238 -3.25 11.85 -2.12
C GLN A 238 -4.63 12.53 -2.14
N ASN A 239 -5.62 11.94 -2.82
CA ASN A 239 -6.98 12.47 -2.85
C ASN A 239 -7.64 12.45 -1.47
N ARG A 240 -7.41 11.41 -0.65
CA ARG A 240 -7.91 11.33 0.73
C ARG A 240 -7.26 12.35 1.66
N VAL A 241 -5.99 12.66 1.42
CA VAL A 241 -5.27 13.70 2.17
C VAL A 241 -5.80 15.09 1.83
N ILE A 242 -5.92 15.41 0.53
CA ILE A 242 -6.30 16.75 0.05
C ILE A 242 -7.81 17.01 0.18
N LYS A 243 -8.63 15.99 -0.09
CA LYS A 243 -10.10 16.08 -0.16
C LYS A 243 -10.77 15.22 0.90
N SER A 244 -10.19 15.14 2.10
CA SER A 244 -10.61 14.26 3.21
C SER A 244 -12.13 14.17 3.37
N LYS A 245 -12.81 15.32 3.38
CA LYS A 245 -14.27 15.42 3.57
C LYS A 245 -15.10 14.72 2.49
N ILE A 246 -14.61 14.68 1.25
CA ILE A 246 -15.27 13.93 0.16
C ILE A 246 -15.23 12.42 0.45
N TYR A 247 -14.16 11.99 1.11
CA TYR A 247 -13.91 10.61 1.48
C TYR A 247 -14.31 10.31 2.94
N THR A 248 -15.25 11.08 3.48
CA THR A 248 -15.83 10.95 4.83
C THR A 248 -14.84 11.07 5.99
N PHE A 249 -13.68 11.68 5.76
CA PHE A 249 -12.70 12.00 6.81
C PHE A 249 -12.75 13.49 7.14
N GLU A 250 -12.63 13.85 8.41
CA GLU A 250 -12.44 15.25 8.79
C GLU A 250 -11.03 15.72 8.43
N THR A 251 -10.02 14.87 8.58
CA THR A 251 -8.64 15.22 8.23
C THR A 251 -7.84 14.07 7.64
N GLY A 252 -7.05 14.40 6.62
CA GLY A 252 -5.96 13.55 6.13
C GLY A 252 -4.57 14.15 6.38
N ILE A 253 -4.49 15.26 7.12
CA ILE A 253 -3.24 15.97 7.39
C ILE A 253 -2.53 15.41 8.63
N ALA A 254 -3.30 15.12 9.68
CA ALA A 254 -2.80 14.61 10.95
C ALA A 254 -3.20 13.15 11.15
N ALA A 255 -2.48 12.45 12.02
CA ALA A 255 -2.89 11.13 12.49
C ALA A 255 -3.84 11.23 13.69
N CYS A 256 -4.65 10.18 13.90
CA CYS A 256 -5.49 10.08 15.08
C CYS A 256 -4.66 9.86 16.36
N CYS A 257 -3.59 9.07 16.27
CA CYS A 257 -2.77 8.67 17.41
C CYS A 257 -1.35 9.19 17.28
N GLY A 258 -0.93 10.03 18.24
CA GLY A 258 0.43 10.53 18.31
C GLY A 258 0.53 11.93 18.90
N THR A 259 1.72 12.49 18.85
CA THR A 259 2.08 13.80 19.40
C THR A 259 2.71 14.69 18.34
N GLY A 260 2.85 15.97 18.67
CA GLY A 260 3.40 16.99 17.77
C GLY A 260 2.34 17.62 16.86
N PRO A 261 2.75 18.52 15.95
CA PRO A 261 1.81 19.36 15.20
C PRO A 261 0.83 18.62 14.28
N VAL A 262 1.16 17.38 13.88
CA VAL A 262 0.30 16.51 13.04
C VAL A 262 0.11 15.13 13.65
N ASN A 263 0.35 14.98 14.96
CA ASN A 263 0.31 13.69 15.67
C ASN A 263 1.19 12.61 15.00
N GLY A 264 2.34 13.00 14.44
CA GLY A 264 3.14 12.11 13.58
C GLY A 264 4.01 11.08 14.31
N THR A 265 4.16 11.17 15.63
CA THR A 265 5.06 10.29 16.42
C THR A 265 4.45 9.89 17.76
N ASP A 266 5.04 8.91 18.44
CA ASP A 266 4.72 8.57 19.84
C ASP A 266 3.24 8.24 20.08
N CYS A 267 2.65 7.44 19.18
CA CYS A 267 1.31 6.92 19.34
C CYS A 267 1.20 6.09 20.64
N SER A 268 0.26 6.48 21.51
CA SER A 268 -0.02 5.79 22.77
C SER A 268 -1.47 6.03 23.21
N THR A 269 -1.94 5.30 24.21
CA THR A 269 -3.29 5.48 24.77
C THR A 269 -3.54 6.89 25.32
N ASN A 270 -2.49 7.63 25.68
CA ASN A 270 -2.61 8.99 26.19
C ASN A 270 -2.80 10.05 25.08
N ASN A 271 -2.49 9.68 23.83
CA ASN A 271 -2.41 10.60 22.69
C ASN A 271 -3.30 10.12 21.54
N LEU A 272 -4.44 9.50 21.87
CA LEU A 272 -5.41 8.99 20.92
C LEU A 272 -6.55 10.00 20.73
N CYS A 273 -6.95 10.24 19.48
CA CYS A 273 -8.09 11.07 19.15
C CYS A 273 -9.43 10.46 19.64
N THR A 274 -10.49 11.28 19.70
CA THR A 274 -11.81 10.82 20.17
C THR A 274 -12.56 9.97 19.14
N ASN A 275 -12.54 10.38 17.87
CA ASN A 275 -13.23 9.70 16.77
C ASN A 275 -12.18 9.21 15.76
N ILE A 276 -11.90 7.91 15.73
CA ILE A 276 -10.80 7.35 14.94
C ILE A 276 -11.15 7.37 13.45
N GLU A 277 -12.41 7.10 13.12
CA GLU A 277 -12.98 7.08 11.78
C GLU A 277 -12.93 8.43 11.05
N ASP A 278 -12.75 9.54 11.79
CA ASP A 278 -12.62 10.88 11.22
C ASP A 278 -11.24 11.12 10.57
N TYR A 279 -10.29 10.19 10.73
CA TYR A 279 -8.90 10.32 10.29
C TYR A 279 -8.55 9.31 9.19
N VAL A 280 -7.79 9.77 8.19
CA VAL A 280 -7.18 8.87 7.19
C VAL A 280 -6.13 7.96 7.83
N PHE A 281 -5.29 8.55 8.70
CA PHE A 281 -4.14 7.88 9.32
C PHE A 281 -4.40 7.57 10.79
N PHE A 282 -4.16 6.32 11.18
CA PHE A 282 -4.23 5.92 12.58
C PHE A 282 -3.02 6.45 13.33
N ASP A 283 -1.81 6.16 12.84
CA ASP A 283 -0.54 6.66 13.36
C ASP A 283 0.20 7.46 12.29
N GLY A 284 1.46 7.81 12.55
CA GLY A 284 2.25 8.62 11.63
C GLY A 284 2.50 8.04 10.22
N LYS A 285 2.24 6.76 9.99
CA LYS A 285 2.49 6.08 8.70
C LYS A 285 1.29 5.27 8.18
N HIS A 286 0.49 4.71 9.07
CA HIS A 286 -0.49 3.68 8.73
C HIS A 286 -1.92 4.20 8.75
N LEU A 287 -2.77 3.60 7.92
CA LEU A 287 -4.18 3.98 7.79
C LEU A 287 -5.00 3.54 9.00
N THR A 288 -6.09 4.27 9.24
CA THR A 288 -7.18 3.78 10.09
C THR A 288 -7.86 2.57 9.47
N GLN A 289 -8.57 1.79 10.28
CA GLN A 289 -9.38 0.68 9.80
C GLN A 289 -10.38 1.16 8.72
N GLU A 290 -10.99 2.34 8.90
CA GLU A 290 -11.87 2.94 7.89
C GLU A 290 -11.11 3.26 6.59
N GLY A 291 -9.91 3.86 6.68
CA GLY A 291 -9.03 4.05 5.52
C GLY A 291 -8.70 2.73 4.81
N ASN A 292 -8.36 1.69 5.56
CA ASN A 292 -8.08 0.35 5.04
C ASN A 292 -9.32 -0.28 4.38
N LEU A 293 -10.52 -0.10 4.95
CA LEU A 293 -11.79 -0.60 4.39
C LEU A 293 -12.06 0.02 3.02
N GLN A 294 -11.99 1.35 2.93
CA GLN A 294 -12.29 2.03 1.67
C GLN A 294 -11.25 1.71 0.59
N VAL A 295 -9.97 1.52 0.96
CA VAL A 295 -8.95 1.02 0.04
C VAL A 295 -9.23 -0.42 -0.38
N GLY A 296 -9.58 -1.31 0.54
CA GLY A 296 -9.95 -2.69 0.25
C GLY A 296 -11.10 -2.77 -0.75
N HIS A 297 -12.12 -1.92 -0.61
CA HIS A 297 -13.22 -1.83 -1.57
C HIS A 297 -12.77 -1.42 -2.98
N LEU A 298 -11.78 -0.53 -3.11
CA LEU A 298 -11.26 -0.11 -4.42
C LEU A 298 -10.39 -1.19 -5.08
N ILE A 299 -9.60 -1.93 -4.29
CA ILE A 299 -8.82 -3.08 -4.79
C ILE A 299 -9.75 -4.21 -5.24
N TRP A 300 -10.83 -4.44 -4.49
CA TRP A 300 -11.83 -5.47 -4.80
C TRP A 300 -12.75 -5.08 -5.97
N GLY A 301 -13.21 -3.82 -5.97
CA GLY A 301 -14.15 -3.27 -6.93
C GLY A 301 -13.53 -2.94 -8.28
N ALA A 302 -14.36 -2.51 -9.22
CA ALA A 302 -13.98 -2.26 -10.61
C ALA A 302 -13.91 -0.77 -10.93
N ASP A 303 -13.32 0.07 -10.08
CA ASP A 303 -13.14 1.50 -10.39
C ASP A 303 -11.94 1.69 -11.33
N PRO A 304 -12.16 1.84 -12.65
CA PRO A 304 -11.08 1.85 -13.62
C PRO A 304 -10.16 3.08 -13.49
N VAL A 305 -10.51 4.05 -12.64
CA VAL A 305 -9.67 5.22 -12.36
C VAL A 305 -8.44 4.84 -11.54
N VAL A 306 -8.57 3.86 -10.64
CA VAL A 306 -7.53 3.51 -9.66
C VAL A 306 -7.14 2.03 -9.67
N ILE A 307 -7.87 1.16 -10.36
CA ILE A 307 -7.56 -0.28 -10.45
C ILE A 307 -7.50 -0.75 -11.91
N GLY A 308 -6.53 -1.59 -12.25
CA GLY A 308 -6.43 -2.22 -13.58
C GLY A 308 -5.19 -3.11 -13.73
N PRO A 309 -5.01 -3.85 -14.84
CA PRO A 309 -6.01 -4.11 -15.87
C PRO A 309 -7.14 -5.03 -15.35
N ASN A 310 -6.90 -5.78 -14.28
CA ASN A 310 -7.93 -6.53 -13.56
C ASN A 310 -8.11 -5.92 -12.16
N ASN A 311 -9.28 -6.04 -11.56
CA ASN A 311 -9.46 -5.92 -10.12
C ASN A 311 -9.32 -7.27 -9.41
N LEU A 312 -9.34 -7.28 -8.07
CA LEU A 312 -9.14 -8.52 -7.31
C LEU A 312 -10.30 -9.51 -7.51
N ARG A 313 -11.54 -9.02 -7.68
CA ARG A 313 -12.71 -9.86 -7.94
C ARG A 313 -12.60 -10.58 -9.29
N GLU A 314 -12.03 -9.94 -10.30
CA GLU A 314 -11.73 -10.56 -11.60
C GLU A 314 -10.62 -11.58 -11.47
N LEU A 315 -9.49 -11.23 -10.85
CA LEU A 315 -8.38 -12.17 -10.62
C LEU A 315 -8.84 -13.43 -9.88
N LEU A 316 -9.73 -13.29 -8.90
CA LEU A 316 -10.32 -14.38 -8.14
C LEU A 316 -10.90 -15.48 -9.05
N VAL A 317 -11.60 -15.08 -10.12
CA VAL A 317 -12.31 -16.00 -11.02
C VAL A 317 -11.60 -16.24 -12.36
N LEU A 318 -10.53 -15.48 -12.65
CA LEU A 318 -9.86 -15.50 -13.94
C LEU A 318 -9.25 -16.89 -14.22
N PRO A 319 -9.60 -17.55 -15.34
CA PRO A 319 -9.02 -18.85 -15.67
C PRO A 319 -7.53 -18.74 -16.02
N LEU A 320 -6.74 -19.76 -15.67
CA LEU A 320 -5.28 -19.75 -15.88
C LEU A 320 -4.86 -19.94 -17.35
N ASP A 321 -5.77 -20.43 -18.19
CA ASP A 321 -5.58 -20.70 -19.62
C ASP A 321 -5.94 -19.49 -20.52
N VAL A 322 -6.44 -18.40 -19.94
CA VAL A 322 -6.71 -17.16 -20.69
C VAL A 322 -5.41 -16.39 -20.89
N THR A 323 -4.94 -16.38 -22.14
CA THR A 323 -3.97 -15.40 -22.62
C THR A 323 -4.68 -14.06 -22.76
N ILE A 324 -4.42 -13.10 -21.87
CA ILE A 324 -4.92 -11.73 -22.04
C ILE A 324 -4.34 -11.19 -23.35
N ILE A 325 -5.20 -10.97 -24.35
CA ILE A 325 -4.78 -10.45 -25.65
C ILE A 325 -4.43 -8.96 -25.48
N LEU A 326 -3.20 -8.61 -25.84
CA LEU A 326 -2.52 -7.32 -25.67
C LEU A 326 -3.27 -6.04 -26.10
N ALA A 327 -4.39 -6.15 -26.82
CA ALA A 327 -5.15 -4.99 -27.31
C ALA A 327 -5.75 -4.16 -26.17
N ASP A 328 -6.25 -4.81 -25.11
CA ASP A 328 -6.90 -4.12 -23.99
C ASP A 328 -5.90 -3.39 -23.08
N ILE A 329 -4.63 -3.84 -23.05
CA ILE A 329 -3.56 -3.20 -22.28
C ILE A 329 -3.11 -1.90 -22.95
N GLN A 330 -3.12 -1.80 -24.29
CA GLN A 330 -2.78 -0.54 -24.96
C GLN A 330 -3.83 0.55 -24.71
N GLU A 331 -5.12 0.18 -24.65
CA GLU A 331 -6.20 1.09 -24.29
C GLU A 331 -6.18 1.45 -22.80
N ALA A 332 -5.95 0.48 -21.91
CA ALA A 332 -5.75 0.74 -20.47
C ALA A 332 -4.51 1.63 -20.23
N MET A 333 -3.39 1.39 -20.93
CA MET A 333 -2.21 2.23 -20.89
C MET A 333 -2.44 3.62 -21.49
N ALA A 334 -3.30 3.77 -22.50
CA ALA A 334 -3.66 5.07 -23.06
C ALA A 334 -4.54 5.87 -22.08
N ALA A 335 -5.50 5.21 -21.42
CA ALA A 335 -6.29 5.79 -20.35
C ALA A 335 -5.43 6.18 -19.13
N MET A 336 -4.50 5.31 -18.73
CA MET A 336 -3.53 5.59 -17.67
C MET A 336 -2.50 6.66 -18.06
N ARG A 337 -2.13 6.81 -19.34
CA ARG A 337 -1.27 7.92 -19.80
C ARG A 337 -2.01 9.26 -19.78
N GLN A 338 -3.30 9.27 -20.10
CA GLN A 338 -4.15 10.45 -19.91
C GLN A 338 -4.25 10.82 -18.43
N SER A 339 -4.38 9.85 -17.52
CA SER A 339 -4.33 10.13 -16.08
C SER A 339 -2.92 10.56 -15.65
N GLN A 340 -1.85 9.99 -16.20
CA GLN A 340 -0.46 10.35 -15.90
C GLN A 340 -0.09 11.78 -16.35
N GLY A 341 -0.55 12.24 -17.51
CA GLY A 341 -0.41 13.64 -17.93
C GLY A 341 -1.22 14.60 -17.04
N LYS A 342 -2.34 14.12 -16.49
CA LYS A 342 -3.13 14.85 -15.48
C LYS A 342 -2.42 14.87 -14.13
N ILE A 343 -1.76 13.77 -13.75
CA ILE A 343 -0.96 13.59 -12.54
C ILE A 343 0.33 14.45 -12.59
N GLU A 344 1.06 14.48 -13.71
CA GLU A 344 2.18 15.42 -13.92
C GLU A 344 1.70 16.89 -13.88
N SER A 345 0.48 17.18 -14.33
CA SER A 345 -0.16 18.50 -14.14
C SER A 345 -0.71 18.77 -12.73
N LEU A 346 -0.95 17.71 -11.93
CA LEU A 346 -1.35 17.78 -10.51
C LEU A 346 -0.13 17.95 -9.59
N TYR A 347 1.07 17.55 -10.05
CA TYR A 347 2.34 17.85 -9.37
C TYR A 347 2.90 19.23 -9.71
N ASP A 348 2.21 20.01 -10.54
CA ASP A 348 2.43 21.45 -10.61
C ASP A 348 1.82 22.08 -9.35
N ILE A 349 2.58 22.02 -8.26
CA ILE A 349 2.20 22.50 -6.92
C ILE A 349 1.69 23.96 -7.00
N THR A 350 2.29 24.76 -7.88
CA THR A 350 1.89 26.14 -8.22
C THR A 350 0.48 26.23 -8.80
N LYS A 351 0.03 25.23 -9.55
CA LYS A 351 -1.33 25.17 -10.11
C LYS A 351 -2.36 24.74 -9.07
N MET A 352 -2.02 23.80 -8.17
CA MET A 352 -2.87 23.41 -7.04
C MET A 352 -3.08 24.56 -6.04
N GLU A 353 -2.05 25.35 -5.77
CA GLU A 353 -2.15 26.59 -4.97
C GLU A 353 -3.12 27.58 -5.62
N SER A 354 -3.00 27.80 -6.94
CA SER A 354 -3.89 28.71 -7.66
C SER A 354 -5.35 28.24 -7.70
N GLU A 355 -5.60 26.93 -7.80
CA GLU A 355 -6.95 26.37 -7.84
C GLU A 355 -7.61 26.37 -6.44
N MET A 356 -6.82 26.21 -5.37
CA MET A 356 -7.30 26.37 -3.99
C MET A 356 -7.56 27.83 -3.60
N GLU A 357 -6.70 28.77 -3.99
CA GLU A 357 -6.92 30.21 -3.77
C GLU A 357 -8.20 30.68 -4.49
N ASN A 358 -8.39 30.26 -5.75
CA ASN A 358 -9.59 30.63 -6.52
C ASN A 358 -10.87 29.99 -5.96
N HIS A 359 -10.79 28.77 -5.40
CA HIS A 359 -11.95 28.14 -4.76
C HIS A 359 -12.27 28.76 -3.39
N TRP A 360 -11.26 29.19 -2.63
CA TRP A 360 -11.43 29.90 -1.36
C TRP A 360 -11.99 31.30 -1.56
N LEU A 361 -11.49 32.08 -2.53
CA LEU A 361 -12.00 33.41 -2.88
C LEU A 361 -13.48 33.35 -3.32
N SER A 362 -13.87 32.35 -4.13
CA SER A 362 -15.27 32.12 -4.54
C SER A 362 -16.20 31.77 -3.36
N GLN A 363 -15.70 31.06 -2.35
CA GLN A 363 -16.48 30.68 -1.17
C GLN A 363 -16.58 31.84 -0.16
N VAL A 364 -15.54 32.67 -0.05
CA VAL A 364 -15.51 33.87 0.80
C VAL A 364 -16.39 34.99 0.24
N GLU A 365 -16.45 35.19 -1.08
CA GLU A 365 -17.40 36.12 -1.73
C GLU A 365 -18.87 35.67 -1.57
N LYS A 366 -19.12 34.36 -1.55
CA LYS A 366 -20.46 33.81 -1.29
C LYS A 366 -20.87 33.89 0.18
N ALA A 367 -19.92 33.91 1.11
CA ALA A 367 -20.20 34.06 2.55
C ALA A 367 -20.36 35.54 2.97
N THR A 368 -19.76 36.48 2.23
CA THR A 368 -19.91 37.94 2.50
C THR A 368 -21.18 38.55 1.91
N SER A 369 -21.89 37.86 1.02
CA SER A 369 -23.20 38.31 0.49
C SER A 369 -24.41 37.98 1.39
N PHE A 370 -24.19 37.34 2.55
CA PHE A 370 -25.21 37.07 3.57
C PHE A 370 -25.07 37.92 4.85
N LEU A 371 -24.18 38.92 4.85
CA LEU A 371 -24.02 39.88 5.94
C LEU A 371 -23.92 41.32 5.40
N ILE A 372 -24.95 41.76 4.68
CA ILE A 372 -25.45 43.16 4.65
C ILE A 372 -26.97 43.12 4.62
#